data_AF-A0A757G625-F1
#
_entry.id   AF-A0A757G625-F1
#
_cell.length_a   1.000
_cell.length_b   1.000
_cell.length_c   1.000
_cell.angle_alpha   90.00
_cell.angle_beta   90.00
_cell.angle_gamma   90.00
#
_symmetry.space_group_name_H-M   'P 1'
#
loop_
_entity.id
_entity.type
_entity.pdbx_description
1 polymer ?
#
loop_
_entity_poly.entity_id
_entity_poly.type
_entity_poly.pdbx_seq_one_letter_code
_entity_poly.pdbx_strand_id
1 'polypeptide(L)'
;MPASGTRNDRPGLAACLKSLREGDVLVVWKLDRLGRSLAHLVNTVKDLSDRNIGLRVLTGKGAQIDTTTASGRMVFGIFATLAEFERDLIRERTVAGLAAARARGRKGGRRFALTKAQVRLAQAAMTQRDTSVSDLCAELGIKRVTLYRYVGPSGELRDYGKRVLGLVP
;
A
#
# COMPACT_ATOMS: atom_id res chain seq x y z
N MET A 1 -5.16 5.52 -32.86
CA MET A 1 -3.90 5.63 -32.11
C MET A 1 -3.99 4.80 -30.84
N PRO A 2 -3.06 3.87 -30.55
CA PRO A 2 -3.11 3.09 -29.33
C PRO A 2 -2.58 3.93 -28.16
N ALA A 3 -3.45 4.25 -27.20
CA ALA A 3 -3.06 4.94 -25.97
C ALA A 3 -2.28 3.97 -25.06
N SER A 4 -1.01 4.32 -24.83
CA SER A 4 -0.09 3.68 -23.89
C SER A 4 -0.68 3.68 -22.47
N GLY A 5 -0.97 2.48 -21.95
CA GLY A 5 -1.64 2.24 -20.66
C GLY A 5 -0.72 2.35 -19.46
N THR A 6 -0.05 3.50 -19.29
CA THR A 6 0.79 3.79 -18.11
C THR A 6 0.02 4.40 -16.94
N ARG A 7 -1.27 4.74 -17.10
CA ARG A 7 -2.14 5.13 -15.99
C ARG A 7 -2.84 3.91 -15.37
N ASN A 8 -2.77 3.81 -14.03
CA ASN A 8 -3.51 2.84 -13.22
C ASN A 8 -5.03 2.98 -13.35
N ASP A 9 -5.49 4.11 -13.87
CA ASP A 9 -6.89 4.35 -14.12
C ASP A 9 -7.27 3.76 -15.48
N ARG A 10 -8.00 2.64 -15.45
CA ARG A 10 -8.72 2.08 -16.60
C ARG A 10 -10.18 2.53 -16.50
N PRO A 11 -10.51 3.81 -16.76
CA PRO A 11 -11.87 4.31 -16.57
C PRO A 11 -12.89 3.53 -17.41
N GLY A 12 -12.51 3.10 -18.61
CA GLY A 12 -13.38 2.26 -19.45
C GLY A 12 -13.70 0.89 -18.86
N LEU A 13 -12.71 0.21 -18.26
CA LEU A 13 -12.95 -1.06 -17.58
C LEU A 13 -13.77 -0.85 -16.31
N ALA A 14 -13.48 0.19 -15.52
CA ALA A 14 -14.22 0.51 -14.31
C ALA A 14 -15.69 0.85 -14.61
N ALA A 15 -15.95 1.64 -15.65
CA ALA A 15 -17.31 1.97 -16.09
C ALA A 15 -18.06 0.71 -16.56
N CYS A 16 -17.40 -0.15 -17.34
CA CYS A 16 -17.96 -1.43 -17.79
C CYS A 16 -18.31 -2.35 -16.61
N LEU A 17 -17.39 -2.55 -15.66
CA LEU A 17 -17.64 -3.36 -14.47
C LEU A 17 -18.78 -2.82 -13.61
N LYS A 18 -18.97 -1.49 -13.57
CA LYS A 18 -20.07 -0.84 -12.86
C LYS A 18 -21.41 -0.98 -13.58
N SER A 19 -21.43 -1.07 -14.92
CA SER A 19 -22.67 -1.21 -15.67
C SER A 19 -23.23 -2.64 -15.71
N LEU A 20 -22.40 -3.66 -15.45
CA LEU A 20 -22.81 -5.06 -15.48
C LEU A 20 -23.84 -5.38 -14.38
N ARG A 21 -24.82 -6.20 -14.74
CA ARG A 21 -25.92 -6.66 -13.88
C ARG A 21 -25.90 -8.18 -13.75
N GLU A 22 -26.67 -8.66 -12.79
CA GLU A 22 -26.88 -10.09 -12.59
C GLU A 22 -27.31 -10.79 -13.90
N GLY A 23 -26.67 -11.92 -14.22
CA GLY A 23 -26.94 -12.68 -15.45
C GLY A 23 -26.19 -12.20 -16.70
N ASP A 24 -25.51 -11.05 -16.64
CA ASP A 24 -24.65 -10.60 -17.74
C ASP A 24 -23.42 -11.51 -17.90
N VAL A 25 -22.81 -11.46 -19.09
CA VAL A 25 -21.52 -12.11 -19.37
C VAL A 25 -20.53 -11.09 -19.89
N LEU A 26 -19.47 -10.84 -19.12
CA LEU A 26 -18.34 -10.04 -19.56
C LEU A 26 -17.50 -10.85 -20.54
N VAL A 27 -17.39 -10.38 -21.79
CA VAL A 27 -16.58 -11.02 -22.81
C VAL A 27 -15.29 -10.22 -23.02
N VAL A 28 -14.14 -10.88 -22.91
CA VAL A 28 -12.83 -10.25 -23.13
C VAL A 28 -12.02 -10.99 -24.18
N TRP A 29 -11.26 -10.24 -24.98
CA TRP A 29 -10.41 -10.83 -26.02
C TRP A 29 -9.28 -11.69 -25.44
N LYS A 30 -8.61 -11.21 -24.38
CA LYS A 30 -7.52 -11.90 -23.66
C LYS A 30 -7.51 -11.49 -22.19
N LEU A 31 -7.01 -12.36 -21.31
CA LEU A 31 -6.96 -12.15 -19.85
C LEU A 31 -6.09 -10.96 -19.40
N ASP A 32 -5.05 -10.59 -20.15
CA ASP A 32 -4.19 -9.42 -19.85
C ASP A 32 -4.96 -8.09 -19.86
N ARG A 33 -6.15 -8.07 -20.47
CA ARG A 33 -7.05 -6.91 -20.49
C ARG A 33 -7.79 -6.70 -19.17
N LEU A 34 -7.89 -7.70 -18.31
CA LEU A 34 -8.57 -7.60 -17.00
C LEU A 34 -7.64 -7.19 -15.85
N GLY A 35 -6.35 -7.46 -15.94
CA GLY A 35 -5.42 -7.15 -14.84
C GLY A 35 -3.96 -7.26 -15.23
N ARG A 36 -3.09 -6.63 -14.43
CA ARG A 36 -1.62 -6.75 -14.58
C ARG A 36 -1.01 -7.81 -13.65
N SER A 37 -1.79 -8.33 -12.71
CA SER A 37 -1.38 -9.40 -11.79
C SER A 37 -2.47 -10.47 -11.74
N LEU A 38 -2.05 -11.70 -11.47
CA LEU A 38 -2.96 -12.83 -11.25
C LEU A 38 -3.91 -12.54 -10.08
N ALA A 39 -3.41 -11.96 -8.99
CA ALA A 39 -4.23 -11.55 -7.85
C ALA A 39 -5.34 -10.57 -8.23
N HIS A 40 -5.05 -9.57 -9.08
CA HIS A 40 -6.07 -8.62 -9.55
C HIS A 40 -7.12 -9.33 -10.41
N LEU A 41 -6.69 -10.22 -11.32
CA LEU A 41 -7.60 -11.01 -12.13
C LEU A 41 -8.53 -11.86 -11.26
N VAL A 42 -7.97 -12.60 -10.30
CA VAL A 42 -8.72 -13.46 -9.37
C VAL A 42 -9.76 -12.66 -8.59
N ASN A 43 -9.37 -11.51 -8.03
CA ASN A 43 -10.31 -10.66 -7.30
C ASN A 43 -11.43 -10.12 -8.21
N THR A 44 -11.11 -9.67 -9.43
CA THR A 44 -12.13 -9.16 -10.36
C THR A 44 -13.14 -10.23 -10.74
N VAL A 45 -12.69 -11.45 -11.03
CA VAL A 45 -13.61 -12.53 -11.42
C VAL A 45 -14.38 -13.07 -10.22
N LYS A 46 -13.79 -13.06 -9.02
CA LYS A 46 -14.52 -13.34 -7.79
C LYS A 46 -15.67 -12.33 -7.61
N ASP A 47 -15.40 -11.04 -7.75
CA ASP A 47 -16.44 -9.98 -7.71
C ASP A 47 -17.54 -10.21 -8.75
N LEU A 48 -17.17 -10.56 -9.99
CA LEU A 48 -18.14 -10.90 -11.03
C LEU A 48 -18.98 -12.13 -10.63
N SER A 49 -18.34 -13.18 -10.11
CA SER A 49 -19.03 -14.39 -9.68
C SER A 49 -19.97 -14.14 -8.49
N ASP A 50 -19.55 -13.33 -7.51
CA ASP A 50 -20.37 -12.96 -6.34
C ASP A 50 -21.62 -12.16 -6.76
N ARG A 51 -21.54 -11.47 -7.91
CA ARG A 51 -22.65 -10.73 -8.55
C ARG A 51 -23.43 -11.56 -9.58
N ASN A 52 -23.20 -12.88 -9.66
CA ASN A 52 -23.73 -13.78 -10.69
C ASN A 52 -23.52 -13.27 -12.14
N ILE A 53 -22.34 -12.69 -12.41
CA ILE A 53 -21.90 -12.24 -13.73
C ILE A 53 -20.90 -13.26 -14.27
N GLY A 54 -21.13 -13.73 -15.50
CA GLY A 54 -20.21 -14.61 -16.21
C GLY A 54 -18.98 -13.87 -16.76
N LEU A 55 -17.88 -14.59 -16.92
CA LEU A 55 -16.70 -14.15 -17.65
C LEU A 55 -16.41 -15.17 -18.75
N ARG A 56 -16.20 -14.67 -19.96
CA ARG A 56 -15.74 -15.46 -21.11
C ARG A 56 -14.53 -14.84 -21.79
N VAL A 57 -13.51 -15.66 -22.02
CA VAL A 57 -12.28 -15.24 -22.70
C VAL A 57 -12.23 -15.82 -24.10
N LEU A 58 -12.08 -14.97 -25.12
CA LEU A 58 -12.13 -15.42 -26.52
C LEU A 58 -10.80 -16.01 -27.03
N THR A 59 -9.64 -15.48 -26.61
CA THR A 59 -8.33 -15.89 -27.15
C THR A 59 -7.21 -15.84 -26.12
N GLY A 60 -6.08 -16.53 -26.41
CA GLY A 60 -4.86 -16.52 -25.60
C GLY A 60 -4.76 -17.66 -24.57
N LYS A 61 -3.73 -17.60 -23.71
CA LYS A 61 -3.58 -18.52 -22.57
C LYS A 61 -4.75 -18.27 -21.60
N GLY A 62 -5.75 -19.13 -21.62
CA GLY A 62 -7.01 -18.94 -20.88
C GLY A 62 -8.26 -18.79 -21.76
N ALA A 63 -8.18 -18.97 -23.07
CA ALA A 63 -9.33 -19.01 -23.99
C ALA A 63 -10.39 -20.10 -23.69
N GLN A 64 -10.09 -21.01 -22.75
CA GLN A 64 -10.99 -22.05 -22.25
C GLN A 64 -11.74 -21.60 -20.97
N ILE A 65 -11.47 -20.39 -20.45
CA ILE A 65 -12.11 -19.89 -19.24
C ILE A 65 -13.46 -19.28 -19.61
N ASP A 66 -14.51 -20.06 -19.37
CA ASP A 66 -15.91 -19.64 -19.41
C ASP A 66 -16.56 -19.96 -18.06
N THR A 67 -16.68 -18.95 -17.19
CA THR A 67 -17.25 -19.12 -15.84
C THR A 67 -18.77 -19.30 -15.86
N THR A 68 -19.42 -19.26 -17.03
CA THR A 68 -20.82 -19.68 -17.16
C THR A 68 -20.97 -21.20 -17.07
N THR A 69 -19.90 -21.95 -17.34
CA THR A 69 -19.87 -23.43 -17.27
C THR A 69 -19.37 -23.93 -15.90
N ALA A 70 -19.83 -25.11 -15.47
CA ALA A 70 -19.38 -25.72 -14.22
C ALA A 70 -17.86 -26.01 -14.23
N SER A 71 -17.34 -26.53 -15.33
CA SER A 71 -15.91 -26.80 -15.51
C SER A 71 -15.07 -25.52 -15.49
N GLY A 72 -15.54 -24.45 -16.14
CA GLY A 72 -14.85 -23.16 -16.12
C GLY A 72 -14.82 -22.51 -14.75
N ARG A 73 -15.92 -22.61 -13.97
CA ARG A 73 -15.93 -22.17 -12.55
C ARG A 73 -14.94 -22.96 -11.69
N MET A 74 -14.87 -24.27 -11.86
CA MET A 74 -13.92 -25.12 -11.13
C MET A 74 -12.47 -24.74 -11.43
N VAL A 75 -12.11 -24.66 -12.71
CA VAL A 75 -10.76 -24.27 -13.14
C VAL A 75 -10.40 -22.89 -12.61
N PHE A 76 -11.34 -21.94 -12.67
CA PHE A 76 -11.12 -20.61 -12.13
C PHE A 76 -10.93 -20.64 -10.60
N GLY A 77 -11.71 -21.43 -9.87
CA GLY A 77 -11.56 -21.62 -8.43
C GLY A 77 -10.16 -22.13 -8.04
N ILE A 78 -9.59 -23.06 -8.81
CA ILE A 78 -8.22 -23.54 -8.61
C ILE A 78 -7.18 -22.41 -8.83
N PHE A 79 -7.35 -21.60 -9.88
CA PHE A 79 -6.47 -20.45 -10.08
C PHE A 79 -6.62 -19.40 -8.98
N ALA A 80 -7.83 -19.24 -8.43
CA ALA A 80 -8.10 -18.34 -7.33
C ALA A 80 -7.36 -18.77 -6.06
N THR A 81 -7.46 -20.05 -5.69
CA THR A 81 -6.76 -20.60 -4.52
C THR A 81 -5.25 -20.57 -4.69
N LEU A 82 -4.73 -20.86 -5.89
CA LEU A 82 -3.30 -20.73 -6.18
C LEU A 82 -2.80 -19.28 -6.03
N ALA A 83 -3.59 -18.29 -6.47
CA ALA A 83 -3.23 -16.88 -6.34
C ALA A 83 -3.31 -16.37 -4.89
N GLU A 84 -4.16 -16.97 -4.04
CA GLU A 84 -4.17 -16.72 -2.60
C GLU A 84 -2.92 -17.35 -1.95
N PHE A 85 -2.61 -18.60 -2.28
CA PHE A 85 -1.42 -19.28 -1.80
C PHE A 85 -0.10 -18.56 -2.14
N GLU A 86 0.06 -18.07 -3.38
CA GLU A 86 1.24 -17.27 -3.76
C GLU A 86 1.35 -15.97 -2.94
N ARG A 87 0.22 -15.31 -2.68
CA ARG A 87 0.20 -14.08 -1.86
C ARG A 87 0.63 -14.36 -0.43
N ASP A 88 0.16 -15.47 0.14
CA ASP A 88 0.51 -15.86 1.50
C ASP A 88 2.00 -16.24 1.62
N LEU A 89 2.55 -16.97 0.65
CA LEU A 89 3.98 -17.27 0.59
C LEU A 89 4.86 -16.01 0.51
N ILE A 90 4.48 -15.03 -0.31
CA ILE A 90 5.20 -13.75 -0.39
C ILE A 90 5.16 -13.02 0.95
N ARG A 91 4.00 -13.02 1.62
CA ARG A 91 3.83 -12.40 2.93
C ARG A 91 4.69 -13.09 3.98
N GLU A 92 4.66 -14.41 4.05
CA GLU A 92 5.45 -15.21 4.98
C GLU A 92 6.94 -14.92 4.83
N ARG A 93 7.44 -14.96 3.59
CA ARG A 93 8.85 -14.65 3.29
C ARG A 93 9.22 -13.21 3.68
N THR A 94 8.31 -12.26 3.47
CA THR A 94 8.53 -10.86 3.86
C THR A 94 8.62 -10.71 5.37
N VAL A 95 7.74 -11.36 6.13
CA VAL A 95 7.75 -11.35 7.59
C VAL A 95 9.02 -12.00 8.13
N ALA A 96 9.41 -13.16 7.61
CA ALA A 96 10.65 -13.82 7.96
C ALA A 96 11.88 -12.94 7.66
N GLY A 97 11.91 -12.29 6.50
CA GLY A 97 12.97 -11.34 6.14
C GLY A 97 13.04 -10.12 7.07
N LEU A 98 11.89 -9.57 7.46
CA LEU A 98 11.82 -8.47 8.43
C LEU A 98 12.28 -8.91 9.83
N ALA A 99 11.92 -10.11 10.26
CA ALA A 99 12.37 -10.68 11.53
C ALA A 99 13.89 -10.86 11.53
N ALA A 100 14.46 -11.46 10.49
CA ALA A 100 15.91 -11.62 10.33
C ALA A 100 16.65 -10.26 10.25
N ALA A 101 16.05 -9.25 9.62
CA ALA A 101 16.61 -7.90 9.60
C ALA A 101 16.61 -7.26 11.00
N ARG A 102 15.53 -7.43 11.77
CA ARG A 102 15.44 -6.94 13.16
C ARG A 102 16.44 -7.64 14.08
N ALA A 103 16.62 -8.96 13.94
CA ALA A 103 17.62 -9.74 14.68
C ALA A 103 19.05 -9.23 14.42
N ARG A 104 19.33 -8.77 13.19
CA ARG A 104 20.60 -8.10 12.83
C ARG A 104 20.67 -6.61 13.25
N GLY A 105 19.76 -6.13 14.08
CA GLY A 105 19.76 -4.77 14.63
C GLY A 105 19.06 -3.71 13.77
N ARG A 106 18.41 -4.07 12.66
CA ARG A 106 17.66 -3.11 11.85
C ARG A 106 16.30 -2.81 12.49
N LYS A 107 16.16 -1.65 13.15
CA LYS A 107 14.90 -1.21 13.80
C LYS A 107 13.72 -0.99 12.83
N GLY A 108 13.99 -0.69 11.56
CA GLY A 108 12.93 -0.38 10.56
C GLY A 108 12.19 0.94 10.86
N GLY A 109 11.10 1.20 10.12
CA GLY A 109 10.26 2.40 10.31
C GLY A 109 10.83 3.70 9.75
N ARG A 110 10.06 4.79 9.89
CA ARG A 110 10.45 6.14 9.44
C ARG A 110 11.54 6.69 10.36
N ARG A 111 12.64 7.18 9.78
CA ARG A 111 13.70 7.87 10.52
C ARG A 111 13.14 9.15 11.16
N PHE A 112 13.62 9.47 12.35
CA PHE A 112 13.32 10.74 13.00
C PHE A 112 13.83 11.91 12.16
N ALA A 113 13.08 13.02 12.17
CA ALA A 113 13.42 14.23 11.43
C ALA A 113 14.56 15.02 12.07
N LEU A 114 14.72 14.93 13.39
CA LEU A 114 15.78 15.62 14.14
C LEU A 114 16.79 14.62 14.72
N THR A 115 18.06 15.01 14.68
CA THR A 115 19.17 14.33 15.37
C THR A 115 19.17 14.63 16.87
N LYS A 116 19.93 13.85 17.66
CA LYS A 116 20.10 14.11 19.10
C LYS A 116 20.59 15.53 19.40
N ALA A 117 21.53 16.04 18.61
CA ALA A 117 22.06 17.39 18.75
C ALA A 117 20.98 18.45 18.47
N GLN A 118 20.22 18.28 17.39
CA GLN A 118 19.13 19.19 17.03
C GLN A 118 17.99 19.19 18.06
N VAL A 119 17.69 18.03 18.68
CA VAL A 119 16.69 17.97 19.76
C VAL A 119 17.16 18.76 20.98
N ARG A 120 18.45 18.65 21.36
CA ARG A 120 19.01 19.42 22.48
C ARG A 120 19.04 20.92 22.18
N LEU A 121 19.41 21.30 20.96
CA LEU A 121 19.37 22.70 20.51
C LEU A 121 17.95 23.25 20.58
N ALA A 122 16.98 22.53 20.01
CA ALA A 122 15.57 22.91 20.08
C ALA A 122 15.08 23.03 21.53
N GLN A 123 15.51 22.13 22.42
CA GLN A 123 15.18 22.19 23.84
C GLN A 123 15.69 23.47 24.51
N ALA A 124 16.95 23.82 24.28
CA ALA A 124 17.57 25.01 24.85
C ALA A 124 16.94 26.29 24.29
N ALA A 125 16.75 26.36 22.97
CA ALA A 125 16.16 27.51 22.29
C ALA A 125 14.71 27.75 22.76
N MET A 126 13.89 26.70 22.88
CA MET A 126 12.49 26.81 23.34
C MET A 126 12.36 27.26 24.81
N THR A 127 13.43 27.19 25.61
CA THR A 127 13.42 27.70 26.99
C THR A 127 13.63 29.22 27.03
N GLN A 128 14.23 29.79 25.98
CA GLN A 128 14.48 31.23 25.88
C GLN A 128 13.21 31.95 25.43
N ARG A 129 12.80 32.98 26.18
CA ARG A 129 11.55 33.72 25.91
C ARG A 129 11.57 34.49 24.58
N ASP A 130 12.75 34.83 24.08
CA ASP A 130 12.92 35.61 22.84
C ASP A 130 13.07 34.75 21.58
N THR A 131 12.96 33.42 21.69
CA THR A 131 13.13 32.53 20.54
C THR A 131 11.91 32.56 19.62
N SER A 132 12.14 32.96 18.36
CA SER A 132 11.16 32.80 17.29
C SER A 132 11.04 31.33 16.87
N VAL A 133 9.89 30.73 17.17
CA VAL A 133 9.59 29.33 16.79
C VAL A 133 9.62 29.14 15.27
N SER A 134 9.30 30.19 14.49
CA SER A 134 9.31 30.12 13.03
C SER A 134 10.73 30.00 12.48
N ASP A 135 11.65 30.83 13.00
CA ASP A 135 13.04 30.87 12.54
C ASP A 135 13.78 29.61 12.97
N LEU A 136 13.55 29.14 14.21
CA LEU A 136 14.05 27.86 14.68
C LEU A 136 13.59 26.68 13.80
N CYS A 137 12.34 26.70 13.34
CA CYS A 137 11.82 25.68 12.43
C CYS A 137 12.50 25.74 11.05
N ALA A 138 12.73 26.94 10.53
CA ALA A 138 13.40 27.14 9.25
C ALA A 138 14.86 26.65 9.30
N GLU A 139 15.59 26.98 10.37
CA GLU A 139 16.97 26.57 10.59
C GLU A 139 17.09 25.04 10.75
N LEU A 140 16.15 24.42 11.48
CA LEU A 140 16.10 22.97 11.64
C LEU A 140 15.51 22.23 10.42
N GLY A 141 15.03 22.95 9.40
CA GLY A 141 14.44 22.38 8.19
C GLY A 141 13.15 21.60 8.44
N ILE A 142 12.38 21.94 9.48
CA ILE A 142 11.16 21.24 9.87
C ILE A 142 9.97 22.18 10.01
N LYS A 143 8.74 21.64 9.95
CA LYS A 143 7.53 22.41 10.22
C LYS A 143 7.27 22.51 11.74
N ARG A 144 6.57 23.56 12.18
CA ARG A 144 6.16 23.77 13.58
C ARG A 144 5.46 22.53 14.19
N VAL A 145 4.61 21.87 13.41
CA VAL A 145 3.92 20.62 13.82
C VAL A 145 4.91 19.50 14.13
N THR A 146 6.01 19.42 13.38
CA THR A 146 7.07 18.45 13.65
C THR A 146 7.82 18.83 14.92
N LEU A 147 8.20 20.10 15.08
CA LEU A 147 8.93 20.59 16.27
C LEU A 147 8.19 20.24 17.56
N TYR A 148 6.88 20.52 17.62
CA TYR A 148 6.05 20.24 18.80
C TYR A 148 5.80 18.76 19.10
N ARG A 149 6.24 17.83 18.24
CA ARG A 149 6.30 16.40 18.58
C ARG A 149 7.56 16.05 19.39
N TYR A 150 8.63 16.85 19.24
CA TYR A 150 9.90 16.65 19.93
C TYR A 150 10.00 17.47 21.22
N VAL A 151 9.61 18.75 21.20
CA VAL A 151 9.78 19.70 22.30
C VAL A 151 8.52 20.58 22.43
N GLY A 152 8.04 20.79 23.66
CA GLY A 152 6.90 21.68 23.93
C GLY A 152 7.30 23.16 24.04
N PRO A 153 6.32 24.07 24.19
CA PRO A 153 6.54 25.53 24.25
C PRO A 153 7.51 26.02 25.34
N SER A 154 7.66 25.24 26.41
CA SER A 154 8.47 25.52 27.60
C SER A 154 9.86 24.88 27.56
N GLY A 155 10.23 24.19 26.47
CA GLY A 155 11.44 23.36 26.43
C GLY A 155 11.27 21.94 27.00
N GLU A 156 10.05 21.55 27.39
CA GLU A 156 9.76 20.19 27.84
C GLU A 156 9.92 19.14 26.72
N LEU A 157 10.65 18.04 26.98
CA LEU A 157 10.80 16.97 26.01
C LEU A 157 9.51 16.16 25.86
N ARG A 158 9.05 15.99 24.63
CA ARG A 158 7.91 15.15 24.25
C ARG A 158 8.36 13.81 23.71
N ASP A 159 7.43 12.92 23.42
CA ASP A 159 7.70 11.51 23.11
C ASP A 159 8.76 11.29 22.02
N TYR A 160 8.74 12.06 20.94
CA TYR A 160 9.75 11.92 19.89
C TYR A 160 11.12 12.42 20.35
N GLY A 161 11.16 13.48 21.15
CA GLY A 161 12.40 14.00 21.74
C GLY A 161 13.02 12.99 22.70
N LYS A 162 12.21 12.43 23.60
CA LYS A 162 12.64 11.38 24.55
C LYS A 162 13.18 10.14 23.81
N ARG A 163 12.50 9.67 22.77
CA ARG A 163 12.93 8.51 21.97
C ARG A 163 14.20 8.76 21.16
N VAL A 164 14.37 9.96 20.58
CA VAL A 164 15.62 10.32 19.89
C VAL A 164 16.79 10.36 20.85
N LEU A 165 16.59 10.92 22.05
CA LEU A 165 17.64 11.00 23.07
C LEU A 165 17.91 9.66 23.76
N GLY A 166 17.06 8.65 23.58
CA GLY A 166 17.20 7.32 24.20
C GLY A 166 16.74 7.29 25.66
N LEU A 167 15.90 8.25 26.07
CA LEU A 167 15.36 8.37 27.43
C LEU A 167 14.11 7.49 27.64
N VAL A 168 13.57 6.91 26.57
CA VAL A 168 12.43 5.98 26.56
C VAL A 168 12.76 4.85 25.57
N PRO A 169 12.45 3.58 25.89
CA PRO A 169 12.72 2.41 25.04
C PRO A 169 12.13 2.50 23.61
#